data_AF-A0A2N2JYD1-F1
#
_entry.id   AF-A0A2N2JYD1-F1
#
_cell.length_a   1.000
_cell.length_b   1.000
_cell.length_c   1.000
_cell.angle_alpha   90.00
_cell.angle_beta   90.00
_cell.angle_gamma   90.00
#
_symmetry.space_group_name_H-M   'P 1'
#
loop_
_entity.id
_entity.type
_entity.pdbx_description
1 polymer ?
#
loop_
_entity_poly.entity_id
_entity_poly.type
_entity_poly.pdbx_seq_one_letter_code
_entity_poly.pdbx_strand_id
1 'polypeptide(L)'
;MKTRFFAIAAGCSILFLIITVGVFTATSAKEAATSSLDAFTIENTGYKSERKGPVDFTHRKHALDYRVSCWDCHHEYKDGKNVWSPWEQTQQCSECHDPVKSQDKVVSLQKAFHMNCRDCHKKMEQQGRKTGPYRGCSGCHKEEGVKK
;
A
#
# COMPACT_ATOMS: atom_id res chain seq x y z
N MET A 1 42.39 55.68 -35.37
CA MET A 1 41.64 56.95 -35.24
C MET A 1 40.47 56.91 -36.21
N LYS A 2 39.27 57.33 -35.75
CA LYS A 2 37.96 57.38 -36.44
C LYS A 2 37.06 56.14 -36.30
N THR A 3 36.37 56.14 -35.17
CA THR A 3 35.01 55.61 -34.98
C THR A 3 34.04 56.20 -36.01
N ARG A 4 33.08 55.39 -36.50
CA ARG A 4 31.70 55.81 -36.80
C ARG A 4 30.73 54.65 -36.58
N PHE A 5 29.76 54.91 -35.71
CA PHE A 5 28.54 54.14 -35.45
C PHE A 5 27.43 54.52 -36.45
N PHE A 6 26.32 53.79 -36.34
CA PHE A 6 24.98 53.97 -36.95
C PHE A 6 24.82 53.22 -38.30
N ALA A 7 23.80 52.41 -38.55
CA ALA A 7 22.54 52.15 -37.86
C ALA A 7 21.85 50.90 -38.48
N ILE A 8 21.10 50.17 -37.65
CA ILE A 8 19.78 49.57 -37.90
C ILE A 8 19.62 48.66 -39.14
N ALA A 9 19.50 47.35 -38.88
CA ALA A 9 18.51 46.52 -39.56
C ALA A 9 17.90 45.56 -38.52
N ALA A 10 16.88 46.06 -37.83
CA ALA A 10 15.92 45.25 -37.09
C ALA A 10 15.23 44.31 -38.09
N GLY A 11 15.40 43.00 -37.94
CA GLY A 11 14.78 42.08 -38.89
C GLY A 11 15.20 40.63 -38.82
N CYS A 12 15.44 40.06 -37.63
CA CYS A 12 15.48 38.59 -37.48
C CYS A 12 15.17 38.09 -36.05
N SER A 13 14.80 38.97 -35.13
CA SER A 13 14.67 38.63 -33.70
C SER A 13 13.32 38.05 -33.28
N ILE A 14 12.44 37.64 -34.20
CA ILE A 14 11.07 37.17 -33.86
C ILE A 14 10.74 35.79 -34.46
N LEU A 15 11.74 34.99 -34.87
CA LEU A 15 11.48 33.61 -35.30
C LEU A 15 12.41 32.55 -34.67
N PHE A 16 13.17 32.91 -33.64
CA PHE A 16 14.04 31.99 -32.90
C PHE A 16 13.75 31.96 -31.39
N LEU A 17 12.54 32.37 -30.98
CA LEU A 17 12.10 32.42 -29.58
C LEU A 17 10.77 31.67 -29.36
N ILE A 18 10.45 30.70 -30.23
CA ILE A 18 9.32 29.77 -30.07
C ILE A 18 9.75 28.33 -30.42
N ILE A 19 10.96 27.92 -30.04
CA ILE A 19 11.40 26.50 -30.11
C ILE A 19 11.96 26.04 -28.75
N THR A 20 11.63 26.74 -27.65
CA THR A 20 12.04 26.34 -26.28
C THR A 20 10.85 26.03 -25.36
N VAL A 21 9.61 26.08 -25.83
CA VAL A 21 8.40 25.95 -24.99
C VAL A 21 7.62 24.63 -25.24
N GLY A 22 8.09 23.78 -26.14
CA GLY A 22 7.25 22.69 -26.70
C GLY A 22 7.52 21.25 -26.24
N VAL A 23 8.52 20.97 -25.40
CA VAL A 23 8.86 19.56 -25.06
C VAL A 23 9.20 19.41 -23.57
N PHE A 24 8.20 19.66 -22.72
CA PHE A 24 8.23 19.18 -21.33
C PHE A 24 6.81 18.82 -20.86
N THR A 25 6.09 18.07 -21.67
CA THR A 25 4.78 17.50 -21.30
C THR A 25 4.90 15.99 -21.21
N ALA A 26 5.07 15.50 -19.98
CA ALA A 26 4.56 14.22 -19.46
C ALA A 26 5.45 13.68 -18.33
N THR A 27 5.46 14.34 -17.17
CA THR A 27 5.74 13.63 -15.92
C THR A 27 4.72 14.08 -14.88
N SER A 28 3.56 13.43 -14.86
CA SER A 28 2.53 13.72 -13.85
C SER A 28 1.54 12.57 -13.62
N ALA A 29 1.83 11.36 -14.11
CA ALA A 29 0.99 10.18 -13.88
C ALA A 29 1.58 9.15 -12.91
N LYS A 30 2.82 9.33 -12.42
CA LYS A 30 3.46 8.37 -11.50
C LYS A 30 3.23 8.67 -10.01
N GLU A 31 3.01 9.93 -9.62
CA GLU A 31 2.78 10.31 -8.21
C GLU A 31 1.42 9.87 -7.63
N ALA A 32 0.41 9.58 -8.46
CA ALA A 32 -0.93 9.26 -7.97
C ALA A 32 -1.07 7.82 -7.44
N ALA A 33 -0.18 6.90 -7.83
CA ALA A 33 -0.19 5.51 -7.36
C ALA A 33 0.51 5.33 -6.00
N THR A 34 1.20 6.35 -5.49
CA THR A 34 2.00 6.26 -4.26
C THR A 34 1.26 6.64 -2.98
N SER A 35 0.06 7.24 -3.06
CA SER A 35 -0.64 7.79 -1.89
C SER A 35 -1.43 6.77 -1.05
N SER A 36 -1.59 5.52 -1.49
CA SER A 36 -2.47 4.53 -0.84
C SER A 36 -1.75 3.41 -0.07
N LEU A 37 -0.42 3.40 -0.02
CA LEU A 37 0.36 2.30 0.57
C LEU A 37 0.91 2.60 1.97
N ASP A 38 0.58 3.74 2.58
CA ASP A 38 1.14 4.16 3.87
C ASP A 38 0.47 3.47 5.09
N ALA A 39 0.27 4.20 6.19
CA ALA A 39 -0.38 3.71 7.38
C ALA A 39 -1.90 3.86 7.27
N PHE A 40 -2.64 2.81 7.60
CA PHE A 40 -4.10 2.82 7.62
C PHE A 40 -4.63 1.93 8.73
N THR A 41 -5.91 2.11 9.06
CA THR A 41 -6.59 1.36 10.10
C THR A 41 -7.39 0.22 9.48
N ILE A 42 -7.12 -1.01 9.92
CA ILE A 42 -7.90 -2.20 9.59
C ILE A 42 -9.09 -2.25 10.54
N GLU A 43 -10.26 -1.88 10.00
CA GLU A 43 -11.55 -1.94 10.67
C GLU A 43 -12.53 -2.70 9.79
N ASN A 44 -13.22 -3.69 10.36
CA ASN A 44 -14.20 -4.51 9.65
C ASN A 44 -15.42 -4.69 10.55
N THR A 45 -16.58 -4.88 9.93
CA THR A 45 -17.85 -5.10 10.63
C THR A 45 -18.36 -6.53 10.39
N GLY A 46 -19.49 -6.89 11.00
CA GLY A 46 -20.15 -8.17 10.76
C GLY A 46 -19.61 -9.33 11.60
N TYR A 47 -18.65 -9.10 12.50
CA TYR A 47 -18.23 -10.10 13.47
C TYR A 47 -19.38 -10.47 14.42
N LYS A 48 -19.38 -11.72 14.91
CA LYS A 48 -20.36 -12.17 15.91
C LYS A 48 -20.33 -11.35 17.21
N SER A 49 -19.17 -10.80 17.56
CA SER A 49 -19.02 -9.91 18.72
C SER A 49 -17.81 -8.98 18.55
N GLU A 50 -18.00 -7.68 18.76
CA GLU A 50 -16.96 -6.65 18.63
C GLU A 50 -16.10 -6.57 19.90
N ARG A 51 -15.33 -7.62 20.20
CA ARG A 51 -14.54 -7.70 21.45
C ARG A 51 -13.21 -6.94 21.40
N LYS A 52 -12.78 -6.53 20.20
CA LYS A 52 -11.47 -5.95 19.95
C LYS A 52 -11.60 -4.78 19.00
N GLY A 53 -10.88 -3.72 19.32
CA GLY A 53 -10.82 -2.51 18.50
C GLY A 53 -10.05 -2.73 17.20
N PRO A 54 -10.06 -1.71 16.33
CA PRO A 54 -9.37 -1.76 15.06
C PRO A 54 -7.84 -1.87 15.24
N VAL A 55 -7.16 -2.22 14.15
CA VAL A 55 -5.70 -2.43 14.13
C VAL A 55 -5.05 -1.45 13.16
N ASP A 56 -4.14 -0.62 13.65
CA ASP A 56 -3.32 0.22 12.78
C ASP A 56 -2.26 -0.63 12.08
N PHE A 57 -2.17 -0.50 10.77
CA PHE A 57 -1.23 -1.22 9.92
C PHE A 57 -0.38 -0.25 9.09
N THR A 58 0.88 -0.60 8.88
CA THR A 58 1.85 0.21 8.11
C THR A 58 2.29 -0.56 6.88
N HIS A 59 1.51 -0.48 5.80
CA HIS A 59 1.72 -1.32 4.62
C HIS A 59 3.08 -1.06 3.97
N ARG A 60 3.45 0.22 3.79
CA ARG A 60 4.74 0.63 3.21
C ARG A 60 5.93 0.08 3.98
N LYS A 61 5.87 0.06 5.31
CA LYS A 61 6.95 -0.50 6.14
C LYS A 61 7.09 -2.00 5.92
N HIS A 62 5.99 -2.74 5.87
CA HIS A 62 6.03 -4.17 5.60
C HIS A 62 6.58 -4.47 4.21
N ALA A 63 6.10 -3.78 3.18
CA ALA A 63 6.49 -4.01 1.80
C ALA A 63 7.93 -3.53 1.49
N LEU A 64 8.30 -2.30 1.88
CA LEU A 64 9.55 -1.67 1.45
C LEU A 64 10.68 -1.82 2.49
N ASP A 65 10.39 -1.56 3.76
CA ASP A 65 11.43 -1.53 4.81
C ASP A 65 11.76 -2.95 5.26
N TYR A 66 10.73 -3.78 5.51
CA TYR A 66 10.87 -5.16 5.96
C TYR A 66 10.95 -6.16 4.79
N ARG A 67 10.70 -5.69 3.56
CA ARG A 67 10.77 -6.48 2.32
C ARG A 67 9.92 -7.76 2.36
N VAL A 68 8.74 -7.67 2.97
CA VAL A 68 7.74 -8.75 2.94
C VAL A 68 7.17 -8.83 1.53
N SER A 69 7.04 -10.05 0.99
CA SER A 69 6.53 -10.23 -0.36
C SER A 69 5.07 -9.83 -0.44
N CYS A 70 4.64 -9.22 -1.55
CA CYS A 70 3.23 -8.91 -1.78
C CYS A 70 2.35 -10.16 -1.66
N TRP A 71 2.85 -11.31 -2.13
CA TRP A 71 2.16 -12.60 -2.10
C TRP A 71 2.10 -13.26 -0.72
N ASP A 72 2.85 -12.76 0.27
CA ASP A 72 2.74 -13.26 1.63
C ASP A 72 1.40 -12.85 2.25
N CYS A 73 0.86 -11.69 1.85
CA CYS A 73 -0.43 -11.18 2.32
C CYS A 73 -1.52 -11.29 1.26
N HIS A 74 -1.26 -10.81 0.04
CA HIS A 74 -2.24 -10.76 -1.02
C HIS A 74 -2.29 -12.08 -1.77
N HIS A 75 -3.48 -12.67 -1.76
CA HIS A 75 -3.71 -13.92 -2.44
C HIS A 75 -5.10 -13.98 -3.04
N GLU A 76 -5.20 -14.75 -4.10
CA GLU A 76 -6.45 -15.18 -4.70
C GLU A 76 -6.20 -16.61 -5.16
N TYR A 77 -6.86 -17.59 -4.54
CA TYR A 77 -6.63 -18.99 -4.87
C TYR A 77 -7.65 -19.48 -5.89
N LYS A 78 -7.16 -19.94 -7.04
CA LYS A 78 -7.93 -20.70 -8.04
C LYS A 78 -7.25 -22.05 -8.25
N ASP A 79 -8.02 -23.13 -8.10
CA ASP A 79 -7.53 -24.52 -8.20
C ASP A 79 -6.28 -24.81 -7.36
N GLY A 80 -6.23 -24.21 -6.16
CA GLY A 80 -5.12 -24.38 -5.21
C GLY A 80 -3.85 -23.59 -5.55
N LYS A 81 -3.87 -22.75 -6.59
CA LYS A 81 -2.75 -21.87 -6.96
C LYS A 81 -3.09 -20.42 -6.63
N ASN A 82 -2.15 -19.69 -6.06
CA ASN A 82 -2.30 -18.24 -5.90
C ASN A 82 -2.13 -17.60 -7.28
N VAL A 83 -3.18 -16.97 -7.78
CA VAL A 83 -3.23 -16.29 -9.07
C VAL A 83 -3.23 -14.76 -8.94
N TRP A 84 -3.12 -14.25 -7.71
CA TRP A 84 -3.11 -12.81 -7.46
C TRP A 84 -1.88 -12.13 -8.09
N SER A 85 -2.10 -10.92 -8.59
CA SER A 85 -1.12 -10.08 -9.27
C SER A 85 -1.14 -8.66 -8.69
N PRO A 86 0.03 -8.05 -8.43
CA PRO A 86 0.12 -6.67 -7.92
C PRO A 86 -0.33 -5.61 -8.92
N TRP A 87 -0.55 -5.98 -10.18
CA TRP A 87 -1.00 -5.08 -11.25
C TRP A 87 -2.53 -5.01 -11.37
N GLU A 88 -3.23 -5.90 -10.67
CA GLU A 88 -4.69 -5.98 -10.67
C GLU A 88 -5.28 -5.30 -9.44
N GLN A 89 -6.58 -5.03 -9.48
CA GLN A 89 -7.28 -4.49 -8.33
C GLN A 89 -7.25 -5.49 -7.17
N THR A 90 -6.78 -5.02 -6.01
CA THR A 90 -6.77 -5.82 -4.79
C THR A 90 -8.08 -5.66 -4.04
N GLN A 91 -8.75 -6.78 -3.77
CA GLN A 91 -9.99 -6.83 -2.99
C GLN A 91 -9.69 -6.84 -1.48
N GLN A 92 -10.67 -6.44 -0.67
CA GLN A 92 -10.56 -6.55 0.79
C GLN A 92 -10.63 -8.02 1.22
N CYS A 93 -9.96 -8.36 2.32
CA CYS A 93 -9.97 -9.71 2.85
C CYS A 93 -11.39 -10.21 3.15
N SER A 94 -12.27 -9.31 3.59
CA SER A 94 -13.68 -9.56 3.92
C SER A 94 -14.55 -9.94 2.73
N GLU A 95 -14.11 -9.70 1.49
CA GLU A 95 -14.86 -10.10 0.29
C GLU A 95 -14.93 -11.63 0.15
N CYS A 96 -13.94 -12.35 0.67
CA CYS A 96 -13.88 -13.82 0.63
C CYS A 96 -13.87 -14.44 2.03
N HIS A 97 -13.22 -13.81 3.01
CA HIS A 97 -13.16 -14.30 4.37
C HIS A 97 -14.32 -13.76 5.20
N ASP A 98 -15.28 -14.62 5.50
CA ASP A 98 -16.48 -14.26 6.27
C ASP A 98 -16.12 -13.94 7.75
N PRO A 99 -16.63 -12.83 8.33
CA PRO A 99 -16.34 -12.45 9.73
C PRO A 99 -16.85 -13.42 10.80
N VAL A 100 -17.81 -14.27 10.48
CA VAL A 100 -18.52 -15.15 11.41
C VAL A 100 -18.08 -16.60 11.27
N LYS A 101 -17.98 -17.12 10.04
CA LYS A 101 -17.75 -18.55 9.79
C LYS A 101 -16.57 -18.80 8.85
N SER A 102 -15.95 -19.96 9.01
CA SER A 102 -15.09 -20.52 7.96
C SER A 102 -15.97 -21.35 7.02
N GLN A 103 -15.71 -21.28 5.72
CA GLN A 103 -16.45 -22.03 4.72
C GLN A 103 -15.47 -22.71 3.75
N ASP A 104 -15.68 -24.01 3.53
CA ASP A 104 -14.82 -24.84 2.69
C ASP A 104 -13.33 -24.72 3.07
N LYS A 105 -12.50 -24.23 2.14
CA LYS A 105 -11.06 -24.00 2.34
C LYS A 105 -10.73 -22.57 2.76
N VAL A 106 -11.74 -21.73 2.99
CA VAL A 106 -11.60 -20.32 3.34
C VAL A 106 -11.89 -20.15 4.83
N VAL A 107 -10.88 -19.73 5.58
CA VAL A 107 -11.01 -19.47 7.03
C VAL A 107 -11.80 -18.17 7.28
N SER A 108 -12.36 -18.02 8.48
CA SER A 108 -13.01 -16.77 8.86
C SER A 108 -12.03 -15.59 8.86
N LEU A 109 -12.54 -14.37 8.70
CA LEU A 109 -11.74 -13.13 8.61
C LEU A 109 -10.78 -12.96 9.78
N GLN A 110 -11.27 -13.15 11.01
CA GLN A 110 -10.43 -13.07 12.20
C GLN A 110 -9.28 -14.08 12.16
N LYS A 111 -9.57 -15.32 11.72
CA LYS A 111 -8.57 -16.37 11.64
C LYS A 111 -7.56 -16.08 10.51
N ALA A 112 -8.01 -15.54 9.38
CA ALA A 112 -7.14 -15.11 8.29
C ALA A 112 -6.10 -14.08 8.78
N PHE A 113 -6.54 -13.04 9.49
CA PHE A 113 -5.63 -12.04 10.07
C PHE A 113 -4.65 -12.64 11.08
N HIS A 114 -5.11 -13.51 11.99
CA HIS A 114 -4.20 -14.10 12.97
C HIS A 114 -3.20 -15.08 12.34
N MET A 115 -3.62 -15.87 11.34
CA MET A 115 -2.72 -16.77 10.62
C MET A 115 -1.71 -16.00 9.77
N ASN A 116 -2.08 -14.86 9.22
CA ASN A 116 -1.17 -14.09 8.38
C ASN A 116 -0.24 -13.18 9.21
N CYS A 117 -0.81 -12.34 10.08
CA CYS A 117 -0.07 -11.32 10.81
C CYS A 117 0.64 -11.90 12.04
N ARG A 118 -0.11 -12.51 12.96
CA ARG A 118 0.42 -12.99 14.24
C ARG A 118 1.39 -14.15 14.04
N ASP A 119 1.06 -15.12 13.19
CA ASP A 119 1.92 -16.30 13.02
C ASP A 119 3.20 -15.97 12.25
N CYS A 120 3.17 -15.04 11.28
CA CYS A 120 4.38 -14.50 10.67
C CYS A 120 5.30 -13.86 11.72
N HIS A 121 4.74 -12.99 12.57
CA HIS A 121 5.51 -12.37 13.64
C HIS A 121 6.09 -13.38 14.63
N LYS A 122 5.32 -14.40 15.02
CA LYS A 122 5.79 -15.50 15.87
C LYS A 122 6.96 -16.24 15.21
N LYS A 123 6.83 -16.57 13.93
CA LYS A 123 7.87 -17.28 13.16
C LYS A 123 9.15 -16.45 13.06
N MET A 124 9.03 -15.13 12.89
CA MET A 124 10.20 -14.24 12.88
C MET A 124 10.94 -14.25 14.22
N GLU A 125 10.24 -14.21 15.36
CA GLU A 125 10.89 -14.33 16.68
C GLU A 125 11.61 -15.68 16.82
N GLN A 126 10.96 -16.78 16.39
CA GLN A 126 11.56 -18.13 16.43
C GLN A 126 12.83 -18.25 15.57
N GLN A 127 12.96 -17.40 14.55
CA GLN A 127 14.16 -17.27 13.71
C GLN A 127 15.21 -16.32 14.30
N GLY A 128 14.99 -15.79 15.52
CA GLY A 128 15.88 -14.81 16.14
C GLY A 128 15.83 -13.42 15.48
N ARG A 129 14.78 -13.12 14.70
CA ARG A 129 14.63 -11.84 13.99
C ARG A 129 13.78 -10.88 14.82
N LYS A 130 14.06 -9.58 14.69
CA LYS A 130 13.17 -8.52 15.20
C LYS A 130 11.81 -8.67 14.54
N THR A 131 10.75 -8.54 15.32
CA THR A 131 9.38 -8.75 14.85
C THR A 131 8.38 -7.84 15.56
N GLY A 132 7.21 -7.68 14.98
CA GLY A 132 6.07 -7.02 15.61
C GLY A 132 5.39 -7.87 16.70
N PRO A 133 4.34 -7.33 17.33
CA PRO A 133 3.61 -7.98 18.40
C PRO A 133 2.90 -9.24 17.92
N TYR A 134 2.89 -10.27 18.77
CA TYR A 134 2.17 -11.54 18.48
C TYR A 134 1.71 -12.30 19.74
N ARG A 135 2.29 -11.96 20.92
CA ARG A 135 2.04 -12.66 22.19
C ARG A 135 0.73 -12.24 22.87
N GLY A 136 0.38 -10.97 22.80
CA GLY A 136 -0.82 -10.41 23.46
C GLY A 136 -1.73 -9.67 22.48
N CYS A 137 -3.04 -9.70 22.75
CA CYS A 137 -4.06 -9.09 21.89
C CYS A 137 -3.90 -7.57 21.76
N SER A 138 -3.54 -6.90 22.88
CA SER A 138 -3.37 -5.44 22.95
C SER A 138 -2.15 -4.93 22.19
N GLY A 139 -1.24 -5.82 21.78
CA GLY A 139 -0.12 -5.43 20.93
C GLY A 139 -0.57 -4.99 19.53
N CYS A 140 -1.70 -5.51 19.05
CA CYS A 140 -2.29 -5.11 17.76
C CYS A 140 -3.61 -4.34 17.95
N HIS A 141 -4.49 -4.80 18.85
CA HIS A 141 -5.80 -4.22 19.08
C HIS A 141 -5.75 -3.20 20.22
N LYS A 142 -5.78 -1.91 19.90
CA LYS A 142 -5.90 -0.85 20.91
C LYS A 142 -7.30 -0.90 21.54
N GLU A 143 -7.41 -0.51 22.80
CA GLU A 143 -8.69 -0.53 23.54
C GLU A 143 -9.69 0.53 23.06
N GLU A 144 -9.19 1.60 22.45
CA GLU A 144 -10.03 2.63 21.84
C GLU A 144 -10.68 2.10 20.56
N GLY A 145 -12.01 2.07 20.53
CA GLY A 145 -12.80 1.63 19.37
C GLY A 145 -13.73 0.43 19.61
N VAL A 146 -13.66 -0.23 20.77
CA VAL A 146 -14.71 -1.21 21.15
C VAL A 146 -15.95 -0.42 21.58
N LYS A 147 -16.94 -0.29 20.69
CA LYS A 147 -18.28 0.14 21.11
C LYS A 147 -18.82 -0.95 22.03
N LYS A 148 -18.96 -0.63 23.31
CA LYS A 148 -19.60 -1.50 24.31
C LYS A 148 -21.07 -1.69 23.99
#